data_AF-A0A1Q4X8W6-F1
#
_entry.id   AF-A0A1Q4X8W6-F1
#
_cell.length_a   1.000
_cell.length_b   1.000
_cell.length_c   1.000
_cell.angle_alpha   90.00
_cell.angle_beta   90.00
_cell.angle_gamma   90.00
#
_symmetry.space_group_name_H-M   'P 1'
#
loop_
_entity.id
_entity.type
_entity.pdbx_description
1 polymer ?
#
loop_
_entity_poly.entity_id
_entity_poly.type
_entity_poly.pdbx_seq_one_letter_code
_entity_poly.pdbx_strand_id
1 'polypeptide(L)'
;MSYPSNPPEDPYGQGRQPGQGETGGHPSQPGHPGGGHPGPQGQPGYQQGGYPPPPGQPGGYPPPPGYQEQTGGYEAGHYQHPQGGYGPQGGYGPSSATTGQPNPDERQMGLFAHLGGGLLGWLVPLIIYLVKKDESPFIRDQSAQALNFQLLILIGYLVSSILMIVIIGALTWFVVWVVSIVFGILGGMAANRGEWYRYPFNVSWIK
;
A
#
# COMPACT_ATOMS: atom_id res chain seq x y z
N MET A 1 -11.12 2.69 -74.16
CA MET A 1 -11.45 3.65 -73.10
C MET A 1 -10.85 3.18 -71.78
N SER A 2 -10.37 4.13 -70.99
CA SER A 2 -9.99 4.13 -69.55
C SER A 2 -10.14 2.85 -68.72
N TYR A 3 -9.10 2.47 -67.97
CA TYR A 3 -8.86 2.93 -66.59
C TYR A 3 -7.36 2.84 -66.22
N PRO A 4 -6.80 3.77 -65.42
CA PRO A 4 -5.41 3.72 -64.96
C PRO A 4 -5.24 2.89 -63.68
N SER A 5 -4.05 2.30 -63.51
CA SER A 5 -3.63 1.58 -62.30
C SER A 5 -2.81 2.48 -61.38
N ASN A 6 -3.31 2.77 -60.18
CA ASN A 6 -2.51 3.34 -59.09
C ASN A 6 -2.11 2.24 -58.08
N PRO A 7 -0.83 2.15 -57.66
CA PRO A 7 -0.45 1.43 -56.45
C PRO A 7 -0.82 2.22 -55.18
N PRO A 8 -0.92 1.57 -54.00
CA PRO A 8 -1.25 2.23 -52.74
C PRO A 8 -0.10 3.14 -52.23
N GLU A 9 -0.48 4.22 -51.55
CA GLU A 9 0.43 5.19 -50.93
C GLU A 9 0.96 4.68 -49.58
N ASP A 10 2.23 4.99 -49.27
CA ASP A 10 2.91 4.65 -48.01
C ASP A 10 2.87 5.85 -47.04
N PRO A 11 2.13 5.78 -45.91
CA PRO A 11 1.80 6.98 -45.12
C PRO A 11 2.87 7.43 -44.11
N TYR A 12 4.08 6.85 -44.09
CA TYR A 12 5.11 7.16 -43.08
C TYR A 12 6.45 7.68 -43.65
N GLY A 13 6.39 8.47 -44.72
CA GLY A 13 7.53 9.24 -45.22
C GLY A 13 7.84 10.49 -44.38
N GLN A 14 8.59 10.36 -43.28
CA GLN A 14 9.15 11.53 -42.58
C GLN A 14 10.36 12.11 -43.33
N GLY A 15 10.22 13.33 -43.83
CA GLY A 15 11.26 14.01 -44.60
C GLY A 15 12.45 14.50 -43.75
N ARG A 16 13.65 14.44 -44.33
CA ARG A 16 14.79 15.27 -43.91
C ARG A 16 14.77 16.59 -44.68
N GLN A 17 15.25 17.71 -44.10
CA GLN A 17 16.42 18.50 -44.59
C GLN A 17 16.79 19.66 -43.60
N PRO A 18 17.77 20.57 -43.86
CA PRO A 18 19.01 20.68 -43.08
C PRO A 18 19.12 21.96 -42.20
N GLY A 19 20.25 22.12 -41.48
CA GLY A 19 20.45 23.22 -40.50
C GLY A 19 21.49 24.30 -40.86
N GLN A 20 21.69 25.20 -39.89
CA GLN A 20 22.72 26.25 -39.64
C GLN A 20 22.74 26.43 -38.10
N GLY A 21 23.84 26.69 -37.38
CA GLY A 21 24.50 28.00 -37.22
C GLY A 21 23.79 28.89 -36.17
N GLU A 22 24.39 29.42 -35.10
CA GLU A 22 25.77 29.34 -34.56
C GLU A 22 25.82 29.55 -33.01
N THR A 23 27.04 29.52 -32.42
CA THR A 23 27.52 29.97 -31.08
C THR A 23 26.57 30.63 -30.05
N GLY A 24 26.63 30.19 -28.78
CA GLY A 24 26.10 30.91 -27.61
C GLY A 24 26.55 30.30 -26.27
N GLY A 25 27.07 31.11 -25.34
CA GLY A 25 27.81 30.63 -24.15
C GLY A 25 26.95 30.21 -22.94
N HIS A 26 27.51 29.31 -22.12
CA HIS A 26 27.04 29.04 -20.75
C HIS A 26 27.29 30.24 -19.82
N PRO A 27 26.35 30.53 -18.90
CA PRO A 27 26.68 31.07 -17.59
C PRO A 27 26.42 30.04 -16.48
N SER A 28 27.50 29.56 -15.85
CA SER A 28 27.45 28.76 -14.63
C SER A 28 26.99 29.61 -13.46
N GLN A 29 25.99 29.16 -12.67
CA GLN A 29 25.55 29.90 -11.48
C GLN A 29 26.38 29.50 -10.24
N PRO A 30 26.82 30.44 -9.37
CA PRO A 30 27.83 30.15 -8.35
C PRO A 30 27.32 29.35 -7.15
N GLY A 31 28.18 28.50 -6.59
CA GLY A 31 27.89 27.75 -5.36
C GLY A 31 27.96 28.61 -4.09
N HIS A 32 27.11 28.29 -3.12
CA HIS A 32 27.16 28.89 -1.78
C HIS A 32 28.25 28.23 -0.90
N PRO A 33 29.00 29.02 -0.10
CA PRO A 33 30.05 28.48 0.77
C PRO A 33 29.48 27.78 2.00
N GLY A 34 30.12 26.68 2.43
CA GLY A 34 29.64 25.84 3.52
C GLY A 34 29.90 26.42 4.92
N GLY A 35 28.90 26.30 5.79
CA GLY A 35 29.03 26.50 7.24
C GLY A 35 29.25 25.17 7.96
N GLY A 36 30.44 24.96 8.53
CA GLY A 36 30.77 23.74 9.26
C GLY A 36 30.03 23.64 10.60
N HIS A 37 29.45 22.48 10.89
CA HIS A 37 28.95 22.11 12.21
C HIS A 37 29.88 21.02 12.79
N PRO A 38 30.45 21.20 14.00
CA PRO A 38 31.27 20.16 14.64
C PRO A 38 30.39 19.04 15.18
N GLY A 39 30.67 17.80 14.79
CA GLY A 39 29.99 16.61 15.32
C GLY A 39 30.41 16.30 16.77
N PRO A 40 29.54 15.67 17.57
CA PRO A 40 29.87 15.27 18.94
C PRO A 40 30.93 14.16 19.00
N GLN A 41 31.72 14.19 20.07
CA GLN A 41 32.92 13.39 20.27
C GLN A 41 32.61 11.90 20.48
N GLY A 42 33.43 11.03 19.87
CA GLY A 42 33.26 9.57 19.95
C GLY A 42 33.65 8.98 21.32
N GLN A 43 32.92 7.95 21.75
CA GLN A 43 33.27 7.13 22.91
C GLN A 43 34.37 6.10 22.56
N PRO A 44 35.24 5.69 23.52
CA PRO A 44 36.27 4.68 23.26
C PRO A 44 35.67 3.28 23.08
N GLY A 45 35.80 2.71 21.88
CA GLY A 45 35.46 1.31 21.62
C GLY A 45 36.53 0.35 22.11
N TYR A 46 36.12 -0.66 22.87
CA TYR A 46 36.98 -1.75 23.35
C TYR A 46 37.37 -2.66 22.17
N GLN A 47 38.68 -2.86 21.98
CA GLN A 47 39.20 -3.73 20.93
C GLN A 47 38.98 -5.21 21.32
N GLN A 48 38.29 -5.97 20.48
CA GLN A 48 38.15 -7.42 20.61
C GLN A 48 38.98 -8.11 19.52
N GLY A 49 39.73 -9.16 19.90
CA GLY A 49 40.82 -9.71 19.09
C GLY A 49 40.38 -10.35 17.77
N GLY A 50 41.14 -10.10 16.71
CA GLY A 50 40.89 -10.66 15.38
C GLY A 50 41.44 -12.06 15.18
N TYR A 51 40.75 -12.84 14.35
CA TYR A 51 41.28 -14.06 13.72
C TYR A 51 41.80 -13.74 12.31
N PRO A 52 42.89 -14.38 11.84
CA PRO A 52 43.43 -14.11 10.51
C PRO A 52 42.53 -14.73 9.41
N PRO A 53 42.36 -14.06 8.25
CA PRO A 53 41.61 -14.61 7.12
C PRO A 53 42.41 -15.70 6.38
N PRO A 54 41.74 -16.63 5.67
CA PRO A 54 42.42 -17.66 4.86
C PRO A 54 43.14 -17.07 3.63
N PRO A 55 44.18 -17.74 3.09
CA PRO A 55 44.85 -17.32 1.86
C PRO A 55 43.90 -17.36 0.65
N GLY A 56 43.97 -16.34 -0.21
CA GLY A 56 42.99 -16.09 -1.26
C GLY A 56 43.09 -16.98 -2.51
N GLN A 57 42.01 -16.98 -3.30
CA GLN A 57 41.97 -17.45 -4.69
C GLN A 57 41.97 -16.26 -5.65
N PRO A 58 42.59 -16.35 -6.84
CA PRO A 58 42.68 -15.24 -7.78
C PRO A 58 41.48 -15.17 -8.75
N GLY A 59 40.97 -13.96 -8.97
CA GLY A 59 40.19 -13.61 -10.17
C GLY A 59 38.66 -13.51 -9.97
N GLY A 60 38.18 -12.26 -9.87
CA GLY A 60 36.75 -11.91 -9.96
C GLY A 60 36.61 -10.43 -10.32
N TYR A 61 35.75 -10.11 -11.29
CA TYR A 61 35.54 -8.74 -11.77
C TYR A 61 34.86 -7.86 -10.71
N PRO A 62 35.13 -6.54 -10.68
CA PRO A 62 34.51 -5.64 -9.70
C PRO A 62 32.99 -5.48 -9.97
N PRO A 63 32.13 -5.47 -8.92
CA PRO A 63 30.71 -5.16 -9.07
C PRO A 63 30.49 -3.66 -9.35
N PRO A 64 29.35 -3.29 -9.98
CA PRO A 64 28.99 -1.89 -10.20
C PRO A 64 28.66 -1.17 -8.87
N PRO A 65 28.77 0.18 -8.81
CA PRO A 65 28.55 0.93 -7.57
C PRO A 65 27.14 0.76 -6.99
N GLY A 66 27.08 0.21 -5.78
CA GLY A 66 25.84 -0.01 -5.05
C GLY A 66 25.27 1.25 -4.42
N TYR A 67 23.96 1.40 -4.59
CA TYR A 67 23.02 2.15 -3.77
C TYR A 67 23.25 1.85 -2.27
N GLN A 68 23.13 2.87 -1.42
CA GLN A 68 23.28 2.71 0.03
C GLN A 68 22.11 1.89 0.61
N GLU A 69 22.42 0.72 1.16
CA GLU A 69 21.45 -0.18 1.79
C GLU A 69 21.25 0.24 3.26
N GLN A 70 20.03 0.63 3.64
CA GLN A 70 19.72 1.04 5.01
C GLN A 70 19.29 -0.17 5.84
N THR A 71 20.20 -0.65 6.68
CA THR A 71 20.00 -1.84 7.52
C THR A 71 18.87 -1.67 8.54
N GLY A 72 17.79 -2.45 8.37
CA GLY A 72 16.75 -2.67 9.38
C GLY A 72 16.48 -4.18 9.49
N GLY A 73 17.06 -4.82 10.51
CA GLY A 73 17.07 -6.28 10.61
C GLY A 73 15.82 -6.87 11.26
N TYR A 74 15.23 -7.86 10.60
CA TYR A 74 14.55 -8.99 11.25
C TYR A 74 14.76 -10.24 10.39
N GLU A 75 15.31 -11.30 10.98
CA GLU A 75 15.43 -12.59 10.30
C GLU A 75 14.04 -13.24 10.15
N ALA A 76 13.67 -13.57 8.92
CA ALA A 76 12.51 -14.39 8.60
C ALA A 76 12.93 -15.50 7.63
N GLY A 77 12.69 -16.76 8.02
CA GLY A 77 13.26 -17.94 7.37
C GLY A 77 12.89 -18.09 5.88
N HIS A 78 13.88 -18.49 5.09
CA HIS A 78 13.71 -18.70 3.65
C HIS A 78 12.84 -19.93 3.33
N TYR A 79 11.62 -19.72 2.86
CA TYR A 79 10.84 -20.72 2.14
C TYR A 79 10.90 -20.44 0.62
N GLN A 80 11.64 -21.26 -0.11
CA GLN A 80 11.62 -21.24 -1.58
C GLN A 80 10.30 -21.82 -2.10
N HIS A 81 9.48 -21.00 -2.75
CA HIS A 81 8.35 -21.45 -3.57
C HIS A 81 8.79 -21.60 -5.03
N PRO A 82 8.55 -22.75 -5.69
CA PRO A 82 8.76 -22.89 -7.13
C PRO A 82 7.76 -22.03 -7.92
N GLN A 83 8.24 -21.28 -8.92
CA GLN A 83 7.37 -20.56 -9.85
C GLN A 83 6.71 -21.52 -10.85
N GLY A 84 5.41 -21.35 -11.09
CA GLY A 84 4.70 -22.00 -12.19
C GLY A 84 3.22 -21.61 -12.24
N GLY A 85 2.72 -21.30 -13.45
CA GLY A 85 1.28 -21.10 -13.70
C GLY A 85 0.94 -19.75 -14.32
N TYR A 86 0.65 -19.75 -15.62
CA TYR A 86 0.23 -18.57 -16.37
C TYR A 86 -1.22 -18.20 -16.06
N GLY A 87 -1.48 -16.92 -15.77
CA GLY A 87 -2.82 -16.33 -15.69
C GLY A 87 -2.82 -14.93 -16.31
N PRO A 88 -3.92 -14.47 -16.92
CA PRO A 88 -3.96 -13.16 -17.57
C PRO A 88 -3.81 -12.04 -16.54
N GLN A 89 -2.68 -11.34 -16.59
CA GLN A 89 -2.38 -10.21 -15.71
C GLN A 89 -3.20 -8.97 -16.12
N GLY A 90 -4.43 -8.89 -15.61
CA GLY A 90 -5.11 -7.60 -15.42
C GLY A 90 -4.29 -6.77 -14.43
N GLY A 91 -3.77 -5.64 -14.87
CA GLY A 91 -2.71 -4.91 -14.16
C GLY A 91 -3.13 -4.32 -12.82
N TYR A 92 -2.80 -5.03 -11.75
CA TYR A 92 -2.73 -4.51 -10.38
C TYR A 92 -1.37 -4.93 -9.79
N GLY A 93 -0.76 -4.03 -9.00
CA GLY A 93 0.54 -4.31 -8.38
C GLY A 93 0.50 -5.50 -7.41
N PRO A 94 1.66 -6.08 -7.04
CA PRO A 94 1.75 -7.25 -6.16
C PRO A 94 0.83 -7.13 -4.94
N SER A 95 -0.12 -8.05 -4.80
CA SER A 95 -1.16 -7.97 -3.78
C SER A 95 -0.69 -8.50 -2.41
N SER A 96 -1.47 -8.20 -1.37
CA SER A 96 -1.25 -8.73 -0.02
C SER A 96 -1.13 -10.26 0.04
N ALA A 97 -1.70 -10.99 -0.93
CA ALA A 97 -1.56 -12.44 -1.05
C ALA A 97 -0.13 -12.91 -1.37
N THR A 98 0.68 -12.09 -2.04
CA THR A 98 2.04 -12.43 -2.47
C THR A 98 3.11 -11.77 -1.61
N THR A 99 2.85 -10.56 -1.10
CA THR A 99 3.86 -9.73 -0.39
C THR A 99 3.57 -9.57 1.10
N GLY A 100 2.38 -9.95 1.57
CA GLY A 100 1.86 -9.60 2.91
C GLY A 100 1.51 -8.11 3.08
N GLN A 101 1.78 -7.26 2.07
CA GLN A 101 1.56 -5.83 2.09
C GLN A 101 0.45 -5.44 1.10
N PRO A 102 -0.61 -4.75 1.54
CA PRO A 102 -1.70 -4.38 0.64
C PRO A 102 -1.25 -3.32 -0.37
N ASN A 103 -1.65 -3.50 -1.62
CA ASN A 103 -1.50 -2.52 -2.70
C ASN A 103 -2.54 -1.37 -2.54
N PRO A 104 -2.44 -0.27 -3.33
CA PRO A 104 -3.34 0.89 -3.16
C PRO A 104 -4.84 0.56 -3.28
N ASP A 105 -5.22 -0.33 -4.18
CA ASP A 105 -6.62 -0.73 -4.39
C ASP A 105 -7.16 -1.56 -3.21
N GLU A 106 -6.35 -2.46 -2.67
CA GLU A 106 -6.67 -3.21 -1.44
C GLU A 106 -6.89 -2.28 -0.24
N ARG A 107 -6.02 -1.27 -0.08
CA ARG A 107 -6.15 -0.21 0.95
C ARG A 107 -7.43 0.61 0.79
N GLN A 108 -7.76 0.97 -0.45
CA GLN A 108 -8.97 1.73 -0.76
C GLN A 108 -10.25 0.91 -0.49
N MET A 109 -10.26 -0.38 -0.80
CA MET A 109 -11.38 -1.27 -0.47
C MET A 109 -11.54 -1.48 1.04
N GLY A 110 -10.44 -1.60 1.78
CA GLY A 110 -10.46 -1.60 3.25
C GLY A 110 -11.01 -0.29 3.83
N LEU A 111 -10.53 0.85 3.34
CA LEU A 111 -11.05 2.18 3.68
C LEU A 111 -12.57 2.26 3.49
N PHE A 112 -13.08 1.81 2.33
CA PHE A 112 -14.51 1.82 2.02
C PHE A 112 -15.33 0.86 2.89
N ALA A 113 -14.80 -0.30 3.27
CA ALA A 113 -15.48 -1.20 4.20
C ALA A 113 -15.71 -0.55 5.57
N HIS A 114 -14.69 0.11 6.12
CA HIS A 114 -14.78 0.77 7.43
C HIS A 114 -15.58 2.09 7.39
N LEU A 115 -15.34 2.98 6.42
CA LEU A 115 -16.10 4.24 6.29
C LEU A 115 -17.56 3.99 5.89
N GLY A 116 -17.78 3.13 4.90
CA GLY A 116 -19.11 2.73 4.47
C GLY A 116 -19.86 2.03 5.59
N GLY A 117 -19.18 1.18 6.37
CA GLY A 117 -19.72 0.63 7.61
C GLY A 117 -20.15 1.72 8.59
N GLY A 118 -19.24 2.63 8.96
CA GLY A 118 -19.49 3.68 9.95
C GLY A 118 -20.64 4.63 9.60
N LEU A 119 -20.78 4.98 8.31
CA LEU A 119 -21.74 5.98 7.81
C LEU A 119 -23.05 5.39 7.26
N LEU A 120 -22.99 4.23 6.60
CA LEU A 120 -24.11 3.62 5.88
C LEU A 120 -24.54 2.26 6.47
N GLY A 121 -23.84 1.78 7.50
CA GLY A 121 -24.16 0.56 8.24
C GLY A 121 -23.59 -0.72 7.62
N TRP A 122 -23.98 -1.86 8.22
CA TRP A 122 -23.44 -3.20 7.95
C TRP A 122 -23.52 -3.69 6.49
N LEU A 123 -24.41 -3.13 5.67
CA LEU A 123 -24.58 -3.56 4.27
C LEU A 123 -23.33 -3.30 3.41
N VAL A 124 -22.63 -2.16 3.60
CA VAL A 124 -21.46 -1.84 2.79
C VAL A 124 -20.28 -2.80 3.01
N PRO A 125 -19.81 -3.05 4.26
CA PRO A 125 -18.76 -4.03 4.49
C PRO A 125 -19.21 -5.45 4.14
N LEU A 126 -20.50 -5.80 4.26
CA LEU A 126 -21.00 -7.10 3.80
C LEU A 126 -20.86 -7.27 2.28
N ILE A 127 -21.25 -6.26 1.49
CA ILE A 127 -21.16 -6.31 0.03
C ILE A 127 -19.69 -6.42 -0.39
N ILE A 128 -18.80 -5.60 0.20
CA ILE A 128 -17.36 -5.66 -0.08
C ILE A 128 -16.79 -7.03 0.30
N TYR A 129 -17.16 -7.57 1.46
CA TYR A 129 -16.75 -8.91 1.88
C TYR A 129 -17.21 -9.97 0.89
N LEU A 130 -18.50 -10.04 0.56
CA LEU A 130 -19.03 -11.09 -0.33
C LEU A 130 -18.45 -11.03 -1.75
N VAL A 131 -18.20 -9.83 -2.28
CA VAL A 131 -17.68 -9.64 -3.64
C VAL A 131 -16.16 -9.83 -3.72
N LYS A 132 -15.40 -9.39 -2.70
CA LYS A 132 -13.93 -9.29 -2.79
C LYS A 132 -13.12 -10.17 -1.83
N LYS A 133 -13.76 -10.95 -0.95
CA LYS A 133 -13.07 -11.86 0.00
C LYS A 133 -12.09 -12.85 -0.64
N ASP A 134 -12.30 -13.21 -1.90
CA ASP A 134 -11.48 -14.20 -2.61
C ASP A 134 -10.37 -13.55 -3.47
N GLU A 135 -10.40 -12.22 -3.64
CA GLU A 135 -9.39 -11.47 -4.39
C GLU A 135 -8.14 -11.16 -3.54
N SER A 136 -8.35 -10.90 -2.24
CA SER A 136 -7.32 -10.32 -1.36
C SER A 136 -7.51 -10.74 0.10
N PRO A 137 -6.47 -11.30 0.75
CA PRO A 137 -6.47 -11.54 2.19
C PRO A 137 -6.70 -10.27 3.01
N PHE A 138 -6.14 -9.13 2.60
CA PHE A 138 -6.35 -7.85 3.28
C PHE A 138 -7.79 -7.36 3.15
N ILE A 139 -8.37 -7.38 1.94
CA ILE A 139 -9.77 -6.95 1.76
C ILE A 139 -10.71 -7.88 2.54
N ARG A 140 -10.50 -9.22 2.49
CA ARG A 140 -11.29 -10.17 3.28
C ARG A 140 -11.27 -9.82 4.76
N ASP A 141 -10.08 -9.63 5.31
CA ASP A 141 -9.90 -9.36 6.73
C ASP A 141 -10.53 -8.03 7.17
N GLN A 142 -10.23 -6.93 6.47
CA GLN A 142 -10.72 -5.61 6.84
C GLN A 142 -12.23 -5.47 6.62
N SER A 143 -12.78 -6.10 5.58
CA SER A 143 -14.24 -6.13 5.37
C SER A 143 -14.97 -7.03 6.38
N ALA A 144 -14.40 -8.18 6.75
CA ALA A 144 -14.90 -9.01 7.85
C ALA A 144 -14.85 -8.26 9.19
N GLN A 145 -13.75 -7.56 9.47
CA GLN A 145 -13.54 -6.74 10.67
C GLN A 145 -14.56 -5.59 10.76
N ALA A 146 -14.79 -4.87 9.66
CA ALA A 146 -15.81 -3.84 9.55
C ALA A 146 -17.23 -4.39 9.73
N LEU A 147 -17.55 -5.53 9.10
CA LEU A 147 -18.85 -6.19 9.21
C LEU A 147 -19.13 -6.66 10.64
N ASN A 148 -18.18 -7.37 11.27
CA ASN A 148 -18.27 -7.85 12.64
C ASN A 148 -18.57 -6.70 13.63
N PHE A 149 -17.88 -5.57 13.49
CA PHE A 149 -18.14 -4.38 14.29
C PHE A 149 -19.51 -3.75 13.99
N GLN A 150 -19.92 -3.66 12.72
CA GLN A 150 -21.23 -3.12 12.35
C GLN A 150 -22.41 -3.99 12.81
N LEU A 151 -22.22 -5.31 12.93
CA LEU A 151 -23.20 -6.19 13.57
C LEU A 151 -23.28 -5.96 15.10
N LEU A 152 -22.17 -5.61 15.75
CA LEU A 152 -22.16 -5.19 17.16
C LEU A 152 -22.89 -3.84 17.35
N ILE A 153 -22.64 -2.87 16.47
CA ILE A 153 -23.39 -1.59 16.41
C ILE A 153 -24.89 -1.83 16.18
N LEU A 154 -25.27 -2.75 15.29
CA LEU A 154 -26.67 -3.12 15.05
C LEU A 154 -27.35 -3.65 16.34
N ILE A 155 -26.68 -4.51 17.11
CA ILE A 155 -27.17 -4.96 18.43
C ILE A 155 -27.30 -3.76 19.38
N GLY A 156 -26.34 -2.83 19.38
CA GLY A 156 -26.42 -1.58 20.16
C GLY A 156 -27.64 -0.73 19.84
N TYR A 157 -28.03 -0.63 18.56
CA TYR A 157 -29.27 0.03 18.14
C TYR A 157 -30.53 -0.74 18.56
N LEU A 158 -30.53 -2.08 18.48
CA LEU A 158 -31.66 -2.90 18.94
C LEU A 158 -31.88 -2.79 20.46
N VAL A 159 -30.81 -2.80 21.26
CA VAL A 159 -30.90 -2.57 22.71
C VAL A 159 -31.38 -1.14 22.99
N SER A 160 -30.85 -0.15 22.28
CA SER A 160 -31.27 1.25 22.44
C SER A 160 -32.73 1.48 22.06
N SER A 161 -33.26 0.77 21.05
CA SER A 161 -34.67 0.89 20.65
C SER A 161 -35.62 0.33 21.70
N ILE A 162 -35.25 -0.76 22.39
CA ILE A 162 -35.99 -1.28 23.56
C ILE A 162 -35.94 -0.25 24.72
N LEU A 163 -34.77 0.36 24.94
CA LEU A 163 -34.59 1.40 25.98
C LEU A 163 -35.33 2.72 25.68
N MET A 164 -35.91 2.91 24.49
CA MET A 164 -36.77 4.08 24.21
C MET A 164 -38.01 4.10 25.11
N ILE A 165 -38.51 2.93 25.51
CA ILE A 165 -39.67 2.79 26.43
C ILE A 165 -39.39 3.46 27.78
N VAL A 166 -38.12 3.49 28.21
CA VAL A 166 -37.65 4.09 29.46
C VAL A 166 -36.91 5.43 29.25
N ILE A 167 -37.21 6.13 28.13
CA ILE A 167 -36.74 7.48 27.74
C ILE A 167 -35.23 7.57 27.44
N ILE A 168 -34.36 6.86 28.15
CA ILE A 168 -32.89 6.90 27.96
C ILE A 168 -32.42 6.35 26.61
N GLY A 169 -33.25 5.58 25.90
CA GLY A 169 -32.90 4.99 24.59
C GLY A 169 -32.48 6.00 23.54
N ALA A 170 -32.99 7.24 23.57
CA ALA A 170 -32.59 8.27 22.61
C ALA A 170 -31.12 8.70 22.80
N LEU A 171 -30.67 8.81 24.05
CA LEU A 171 -29.28 9.13 24.37
C LEU A 171 -28.36 7.96 24.01
N THR A 172 -28.73 6.72 24.35
CA THR A 172 -27.89 5.55 24.02
C THR A 172 -27.80 5.32 22.52
N TRP A 173 -28.89 5.54 21.77
CA TRP A 173 -28.91 5.44 20.31
C TRP A 173 -27.96 6.48 19.67
N PHE A 174 -27.98 7.72 20.15
CA PHE A 174 -27.06 8.75 19.68
C PHE A 174 -25.59 8.41 20.00
N VAL A 175 -25.31 7.88 21.20
CA VAL A 175 -23.95 7.42 21.55
C VAL A 175 -23.49 6.27 20.65
N VAL A 176 -24.34 5.28 20.37
CA VAL A 176 -24.04 4.18 19.44
C VAL A 176 -23.75 4.70 18.03
N TRP A 177 -24.49 5.71 17.56
CA TRP A 177 -24.26 6.37 16.28
C TRP A 177 -22.90 7.09 16.21
N VAL A 178 -22.55 7.89 17.23
CA VAL A 178 -21.23 8.55 17.32
C VAL A 178 -20.10 7.50 17.36
N VAL A 179 -20.26 6.44 18.16
CA VAL A 179 -19.30 5.33 18.25
C VAL A 179 -19.11 4.67 16.89
N SER A 180 -20.18 4.38 16.14
CA SER A 180 -20.11 3.80 14.78
C SER A 180 -19.27 4.67 13.84
N ILE A 181 -19.50 5.99 13.83
CA ILE A 181 -18.79 6.91 12.93
C ILE A 181 -17.32 7.05 13.31
N VAL A 182 -17.00 7.30 14.59
CA VAL A 182 -15.63 7.48 15.06
C VAL A 182 -14.78 6.24 14.75
N PHE A 183 -15.31 5.05 15.07
CA PHE A 183 -14.61 3.79 14.79
C PHE A 183 -14.58 3.46 13.29
N GLY A 184 -15.61 3.80 12.51
CA GLY A 184 -15.57 3.71 11.04
C GLY A 184 -14.43 4.56 10.44
N ILE A 185 -14.25 5.79 10.93
CA ILE A 185 -13.16 6.68 10.50
C ILE A 185 -11.79 6.14 10.91
N LEU A 186 -11.62 5.71 12.17
CA LEU A 186 -10.35 5.19 12.67
C LEU A 186 -9.92 3.93 11.90
N GLY A 187 -10.84 2.98 11.68
CA GLY A 187 -10.58 1.78 10.89
C GLY A 187 -10.28 2.11 9.43
N GLY A 188 -11.03 3.04 8.83
CA GLY A 188 -10.82 3.44 7.45
C GLY A 188 -9.45 4.11 7.22
N MET A 189 -9.07 5.02 8.11
CA MET A 189 -7.77 5.69 8.09
C MET A 189 -6.60 4.71 8.28
N ALA A 190 -6.75 3.70 9.13
CA ALA A 190 -5.75 2.65 9.32
C ALA A 190 -5.64 1.75 8.08
N ALA A 191 -6.76 1.28 7.55
CA ALA A 191 -6.80 0.46 6.33
C ALA A 191 -6.21 1.20 5.11
N ASN A 192 -6.43 2.52 5.00
CA ASN A 192 -5.83 3.35 3.96
C ASN A 192 -4.30 3.42 4.05
N ARG A 193 -3.72 3.37 5.27
CA ARG A 193 -2.27 3.24 5.48
C ARG A 193 -1.74 1.83 5.18
N GLY A 194 -2.61 0.85 4.99
CA GLY A 194 -2.26 -0.57 4.85
C GLY A 194 -2.09 -1.32 6.17
N GLU A 195 -2.57 -0.74 7.28
CA GLU A 195 -2.55 -1.38 8.59
C GLU A 195 -3.69 -2.41 8.70
N TRP A 196 -3.39 -3.57 9.28
CA TRP A 196 -4.37 -4.62 9.58
C TRP A 196 -5.17 -4.25 10.83
N TYR A 197 -6.11 -3.32 10.67
CA TYR A 197 -6.81 -2.69 11.78
C TYR A 197 -7.69 -3.68 12.57
N ARG A 198 -7.77 -3.48 13.89
CA ARG A 198 -8.66 -4.22 14.79
C ARG A 198 -9.45 -3.25 15.67
N TYR A 199 -10.75 -3.51 15.80
CA TYR A 199 -11.61 -2.78 16.72
C TYR A 199 -11.32 -3.20 18.17
N PRO A 200 -11.27 -2.27 19.14
CA PRO A 200 -11.10 -2.60 20.56
C PRO A 200 -12.19 -3.53 21.10
N PHE A 201 -13.40 -3.42 20.53
CA PHE A 201 -14.52 -4.32 20.76
C PHE A 201 -14.85 -5.01 19.43
N ASN A 202 -14.61 -6.32 19.36
CA ASN A 202 -14.78 -7.11 18.15
C ASN A 202 -15.30 -8.52 18.50
N VAL A 203 -16.11 -9.10 17.61
CA VAL A 203 -16.58 -10.48 17.71
C VAL A 203 -16.36 -11.17 16.36
N SER A 204 -15.50 -12.18 16.32
CA SER A 204 -15.04 -12.81 15.06
C SER A 204 -16.04 -13.82 14.46
N TRP A 205 -17.25 -13.35 14.18
CA TRP A 205 -18.30 -14.14 13.52
C TRP A 205 -17.90 -14.48 12.08
N ILE A 206 -17.51 -13.47 11.29
CA ILE A 206 -16.95 -13.61 9.93
C ILE A 206 -15.40 -13.67 10.00
N LYS A 207 -14.76 -14.39 9.07
CA LYS A 207 -13.31 -14.70 9.00
C LYS A 207 -12.79 -14.66 7.54
#